data_AF-A0A7Y3JZ32-F1
#
_entry.id   AF-A0A7Y3JZ32-F1
#
_cell.length_a   1.000
_cell.length_b   1.000
_cell.length_c   1.000
_cell.angle_alpha   90.00
_cell.angle_beta   90.00
_cell.angle_gamma   90.00
#
_symmetry.space_group_name_H-M   'P 1'
#
loop_
_entity.id
_entity.type
_entity.pdbx_description
1 polymer ?
#
loop_
_entity_poly.entity_id
_entity_poly.type
_entity_poly.pdbx_seq_one_letter_code
_entity_poly.pdbx_strand_id
1 'polypeptide(L)'
;MIENRQKGFTLIELLVVIAIIGILSAVVLASLNTARSKGSDAAIQSDLSTIRTQAEIYFDGPGGNSYGSNAALESSCSAVDNMFSDPNIGKAAAAANTIDNNNVTCNVSAGGTQYAVSAQMVTNTATYWCVDSTSVGKVENAALGSATVCP
;
A
#
# COMPACT_ATOMS: atom_id res chain seq x y z
N MET A 1 61.53 26.97 -16.43
CA MET A 1 60.22 27.65 -16.28
C MET A 1 59.17 26.73 -16.91
N ILE A 2 58.24 26.21 -16.11
CA ILE A 2 57.16 25.34 -16.62
C ILE A 2 56.00 26.27 -16.99
N GLU A 3 55.70 26.34 -18.28
CA GLU A 3 54.64 27.20 -18.82
C GLU A 3 53.28 26.52 -18.62
N ASN A 4 52.45 27.08 -17.73
CA ASN A 4 51.13 26.55 -17.41
C ASN A 4 50.14 26.94 -18.52
N ARG A 5 49.97 26.07 -19.54
CA ARG A 5 48.93 26.26 -20.56
C ARG A 5 47.55 26.02 -19.95
N GLN A 6 46.83 27.09 -19.63
CA GLN A 6 45.41 27.02 -19.26
C GLN A 6 44.61 26.54 -20.47
N LYS A 7 44.14 25.28 -20.43
CA LYS A 7 43.18 24.75 -21.40
C LYS A 7 41.77 25.25 -21.03
N GLY A 8 41.16 26.05 -21.90
CA GLY A 8 39.75 26.43 -21.78
C GLY A 8 38.84 25.28 -22.20
N PHE A 9 37.67 25.18 -21.54
CA PHE A 9 36.62 24.24 -21.90
C PHE A 9 35.89 24.75 -23.15
N THR A 10 35.65 23.90 -24.14
CA THR A 10 34.96 24.31 -25.37
C THR A 10 33.44 24.30 -25.17
N LEU A 11 32.71 25.18 -25.87
CA LEU A 11 31.25 25.19 -25.86
C LEU A 11 30.65 23.87 -26.37
N ILE A 12 31.32 23.21 -27.32
CA ILE A 12 30.89 21.91 -27.85
C ILE A 12 31.04 20.79 -26.82
N GLU A 13 32.09 20.81 -25.98
CA GLU A 13 32.25 19.85 -24.88
C GLU A 13 31.12 20.00 -23.86
N LEU A 14 30.74 21.23 -23.50
CA LEU A 14 29.61 21.44 -22.58
C LEU A 14 28.28 21.01 -23.20
N LEU A 15 28.08 21.25 -24.50
CA LEU A 15 26.85 20.86 -25.20
C LEU A 15 26.67 19.34 -25.24
N VAL A 16 27.74 18.59 -25.52
CA VAL A 16 27.69 17.12 -25.52
C VAL A 16 27.40 16.57 -24.13
N VAL A 17 27.97 17.16 -23.07
CA VAL A 17 27.75 16.70 -21.70
C VAL A 17 26.29 16.87 -21.29
N ILE A 18 25.68 18.04 -21.53
CA ILE A 18 24.27 18.24 -21.18
C ILE A 18 23.34 17.33 -22.01
N ALA A 19 23.71 17.02 -23.26
CA ALA A 19 22.96 16.09 -24.10
C ALA A 19 23.00 14.66 -23.52
N ILE A 20 24.17 14.19 -23.09
CA ILE A 20 24.31 12.86 -22.47
C ILE A 20 23.57 12.79 -21.13
N ILE A 21 23.70 13.82 -20.27
CA ILE A 21 22.96 13.90 -19.00
C ILE A 21 21.45 13.88 -19.26
N GLY A 22 20.97 14.58 -20.28
CA GLY A 22 19.56 14.57 -20.68
C GLY A 22 19.06 13.16 -21.00
N ILE A 23 19.79 12.41 -21.83
CA ILE A 23 19.42 11.03 -22.20
C ILE A 23 19.42 10.11 -20.98
N LEU A 24 20.48 10.15 -20.16
CA LEU A 24 20.59 9.31 -18.96
C LEU A 24 19.49 9.63 -17.94
N SER A 25 19.18 10.92 -17.74
CA SER A 25 18.14 11.35 -16.80
C SER A 25 16.74 10.87 -17.18
N ALA A 26 16.41 10.84 -18.48
CA ALA A 26 15.12 10.36 -18.96
C ALA A 26 14.89 8.88 -18.66
N VAL A 27 15.90 8.02 -18.87
CA VAL A 27 15.82 6.58 -18.57
C VAL A 27 15.69 6.32 -17.08
N VAL A 28 16.46 7.06 -16.26
CA VAL A 28 16.42 6.94 -14.80
C VAL A 28 15.05 7.37 -14.24
N LEU A 29 14.45 8.42 -14.77
CA LEU A 29 13.14 8.89 -14.30
C LEU A 29 12.03 7.86 -14.59
N ALA A 30 12.03 7.26 -15.78
CA ALA A 30 11.06 6.23 -16.14
C ALA A 30 11.15 4.99 -15.25
N SER A 31 12.37 4.53 -14.94
CA SER A 31 12.58 3.39 -14.05
C SER A 31 12.23 3.70 -12.60
N LEU A 32 12.54 4.90 -12.12
CA LEU A 32 12.19 5.35 -10.77
C LEU A 32 10.67 5.40 -10.54
N ASN A 33 9.90 5.89 -11.51
CA ASN A 33 8.45 5.98 -11.34
C ASN A 33 7.81 4.59 -11.18
N THR A 34 8.28 3.61 -11.97
CA THR A 34 7.83 2.21 -11.85
C THR A 34 8.25 1.60 -10.51
N ALA A 35 9.47 1.87 -10.06
CA ALA A 35 9.97 1.38 -8.76
C ALA A 35 9.17 1.96 -7.59
N ARG A 36 8.79 3.23 -7.66
CA ARG A 36 7.95 3.89 -6.64
C ARG A 36 6.57 3.26 -6.55
N SER A 37 5.88 3.05 -7.67
CA SER A 37 4.56 2.40 -7.67
C SER A 37 4.62 0.98 -7.10
N LYS A 38 5.64 0.18 -7.45
CA LYS A 38 5.83 -1.15 -6.86
C LYS A 38 6.16 -1.10 -5.37
N GLY A 39 6.89 -0.08 -4.92
CA GLY A 39 7.16 0.16 -3.51
C GLY A 39 5.89 0.49 -2.73
N SER A 40 4.99 1.29 -3.30
CA SER A 40 3.67 1.57 -2.74
C SER A 40 2.83 0.30 -2.60
N ASP A 41 2.82 -0.57 -3.62
CA ASP A 41 2.10 -1.86 -3.54
C ASP A 41 2.66 -2.77 -2.44
N ALA A 42 3.99 -2.83 -2.31
CA ALA A 42 4.64 -3.60 -1.25
C ALA A 42 4.31 -3.05 0.15
N ALA A 43 4.20 -1.72 0.30
CA ALA A 43 3.77 -1.09 1.54
C ALA A 43 2.32 -1.47 1.88
N ILE A 44 1.39 -1.39 0.91
CA ILE A 44 0.01 -1.86 1.09
C ILE A 44 -0.02 -3.33 1.53
N GLN A 45 0.74 -4.20 0.86
CA GLN A 45 0.78 -5.62 1.23
C GLN A 45 1.29 -5.84 2.66
N SER A 46 2.30 -5.07 3.08
CA SER A 46 2.85 -5.10 4.43
C SER A 46 1.86 -4.59 5.48
N ASP A 47 1.16 -3.49 5.19
CA ASP A 47 0.17 -2.91 6.08
C ASP A 47 -1.02 -3.86 6.27
N LEU A 48 -1.53 -4.45 5.19
CA LEU A 48 -2.63 -5.42 5.26
C LEU A 48 -2.19 -6.74 5.94
N SER A 49 -0.94 -7.17 5.75
CA SER A 49 -0.36 -8.29 6.51
C SER A 49 -0.30 -7.98 8.00
N THR A 50 0.06 -6.75 8.37
CA THR A 50 0.04 -6.30 9.77
C THR A 50 -1.38 -6.36 10.32
N ILE A 51 -2.37 -5.84 9.61
CA ILE A 51 -3.80 -5.93 10.00
C ILE A 51 -4.18 -7.37 10.28
N ARG A 52 -3.81 -8.31 9.40
CA ARG A 52 -4.09 -9.74 9.61
C ARG A 52 -3.51 -10.26 10.92
N THR A 53 -2.22 -10.03 11.16
CA THR A 53 -1.56 -10.53 12.39
C THR A 53 -2.19 -9.94 13.65
N GLN A 54 -2.56 -8.65 13.61
CA GLN A 54 -3.23 -7.99 14.73
C GLN A 54 -4.68 -8.45 14.89
N ALA A 55 -5.37 -8.77 13.80
CA ALA A 55 -6.71 -9.34 13.85
C ALA A 55 -6.71 -10.72 14.51
N GLU A 56 -5.73 -11.57 14.20
CA GLU A 56 -5.54 -12.87 14.88
C GLU A 56 -5.29 -12.66 16.40
N ILE A 57 -4.43 -11.71 16.78
CA ILE A 57 -4.21 -11.34 18.19
C ILE A 57 -5.50 -10.82 18.86
N TYR A 58 -6.28 -10.01 18.15
CA TYR A 58 -7.54 -9.48 18.65
C TYR A 58 -8.53 -10.60 18.91
N PHE A 59 -8.66 -11.55 17.98
CA PHE A 59 -9.55 -12.70 18.10
C PHE A 59 -9.23 -13.58 19.31
N ASP A 60 -7.95 -13.86 19.55
CA ASP A 60 -7.48 -14.69 20.67
C ASP A 60 -7.48 -13.94 22.02
N GLY A 61 -7.41 -12.60 22.00
CA GLY A 61 -7.33 -11.76 23.19
C GLY A 61 -8.63 -11.01 23.49
N PRO A 62 -8.65 -9.67 23.30
CA PRO A 62 -9.76 -8.80 23.72
C PRO A 62 -11.09 -9.08 23.01
N GLY A 63 -11.05 -9.69 21.83
CA GLY A 63 -12.23 -10.05 21.04
C GLY A 63 -12.95 -11.31 21.52
N GLY A 64 -12.33 -12.14 22.36
CA GLY A 64 -12.96 -13.33 22.94
C GLY A 64 -13.57 -14.26 21.90
N ASN A 65 -12.79 -14.66 20.90
CA ASN A 65 -13.22 -15.46 19.74
C ASN A 65 -14.15 -14.70 18.77
N SER A 66 -13.99 -13.38 18.69
CA SER A 66 -14.72 -12.52 17.76
C SER A 66 -13.85 -11.36 17.27
N TYR A 67 -14.05 -10.95 16.02
CA TYR A 67 -13.51 -9.74 15.42
C TYR A 67 -14.37 -8.50 15.72
N GLY A 68 -15.47 -8.65 16.46
CA GLY A 68 -16.41 -7.58 16.83
C GLY A 68 -17.82 -7.79 16.28
N SER A 69 -18.82 -7.27 16.99
CA SER A 69 -20.24 -7.53 16.70
C SER A 69 -20.86 -6.57 15.69
N ASN A 70 -20.23 -5.41 15.49
CA ASN A 70 -20.68 -4.41 14.53
C ASN A 70 -20.10 -4.72 13.15
N ALA A 71 -20.98 -4.98 12.19
CA ALA A 71 -20.59 -5.05 10.79
C ALA A 71 -19.99 -3.69 10.37
N ALA A 72 -18.68 -3.67 10.14
CA ALA A 72 -18.07 -2.57 9.40
C ALA A 72 -18.41 -2.78 7.92
N LEU A 73 -18.86 -1.73 7.25
CA LEU A 73 -19.08 -1.67 5.81
C LEU A 73 -18.56 -0.31 5.32
N GLU A 74 -17.32 0.02 5.70
CA GLU A 74 -16.82 1.40 5.65
C GLU A 74 -15.49 1.51 4.88
N SER A 75 -15.33 2.62 4.16
CA SER A 75 -14.16 2.97 3.34
C SER A 75 -12.99 3.57 4.13
N SER A 76 -12.95 3.39 5.45
CA SER A 76 -11.93 4.02 6.30
C SER A 76 -11.56 3.25 7.57
N CYS A 77 -12.03 2.00 7.70
CA CYS A 77 -11.59 1.07 8.76
C CYS A 77 -11.56 1.73 10.16
N SER A 78 -12.55 2.57 10.46
CA SER A 78 -12.61 3.39 11.68
C SER A 78 -13.86 3.07 12.50
N ALA A 79 -14.45 1.89 12.28
CA ALA A 79 -15.66 1.46 12.97
C ALA A 79 -15.39 1.25 14.47
N VAL A 80 -16.35 1.69 15.28
CA VAL A 80 -16.39 1.50 16.73
C VAL A 80 -17.00 0.14 17.08
N ASP A 81 -16.49 -0.48 18.15
CA ASP A 81 -16.90 -1.78 18.69
C ASP A 81 -16.54 -3.03 17.85
N ASN A 82 -15.44 -2.97 17.11
CA ASN A 82 -14.82 -4.14 16.48
C ASN A 82 -13.28 -4.03 16.44
N MET A 83 -12.60 -4.99 15.81
CA MET A 83 -11.14 -5.04 15.74
C MET A 83 -10.50 -3.76 15.16
N PHE A 84 -11.23 -2.97 14.37
CA PHE A 84 -10.71 -1.71 13.82
C PHE A 84 -10.61 -0.59 14.86
N SER A 85 -11.14 -0.80 16.07
CA SER A 85 -10.87 0.06 17.23
C SER A 85 -9.48 -0.16 17.84
N ASP A 86 -8.80 -1.26 17.49
CA ASP A 86 -7.42 -1.49 17.91
C ASP A 86 -6.48 -0.47 17.24
N PRO A 87 -5.63 0.23 18.02
CA PRO A 87 -4.79 1.30 17.49
C PRO A 87 -3.72 0.82 16.51
N ASN A 88 -3.31 -0.45 16.56
CA ASN A 88 -2.34 -1.01 15.62
C ASN A 88 -3.02 -1.34 14.29
N ILE A 89 -4.23 -1.91 14.34
CA ILE A 89 -5.04 -2.17 13.14
C ILE A 89 -5.42 -0.84 12.47
N GLY A 90 -5.91 0.13 13.23
CA GLY A 90 -6.31 1.45 12.71
C GLY A 90 -5.14 2.22 12.07
N LYS A 91 -3.93 2.13 12.64
CA LYS A 91 -2.73 2.75 12.04
C LYS A 91 -2.32 2.09 10.73
N ALA A 92 -2.32 0.76 10.67
CA ALA A 92 -1.98 0.02 9.45
C ALA A 92 -3.03 0.28 8.35
N ALA A 93 -4.31 0.31 8.71
CA ALA A 93 -5.38 0.66 7.78
C ALA A 93 -5.25 2.11 7.28
N ALA A 94 -4.97 3.08 8.17
CA ALA A 94 -4.76 4.47 7.78
C ALA A 94 -3.54 4.64 6.86
N ALA A 95 -2.44 3.93 7.13
CA ALA A 95 -1.25 3.94 6.29
C ALA A 95 -1.58 3.45 4.86
N ALA A 96 -2.24 2.30 4.74
CA ALA A 96 -2.73 1.81 3.45
C ALA A 96 -3.69 2.82 2.78
N ASN A 97 -4.56 3.48 3.55
CA ASN A 97 -5.53 4.44 3.02
C ASN A 97 -4.89 5.68 2.41
N THR A 98 -3.76 6.13 2.96
CA THR A 98 -3.00 7.25 2.37
C THR A 98 -2.37 6.91 1.02
N ILE A 99 -2.05 5.64 0.79
CA ILE A 99 -1.48 5.14 -0.48
C ILE A 99 -2.60 4.90 -1.49
N ASP A 100 -3.72 4.36 -1.03
CA ASP A 100 -4.90 3.99 -1.81
C ASP A 100 -5.93 5.13 -1.98
N ASN A 101 -5.52 6.40 -1.85
CA ASN A 101 -6.39 7.56 -2.08
C ASN A 101 -7.76 7.51 -1.34
N ASN A 102 -7.79 7.01 -0.11
CA ASN A 102 -9.00 6.83 0.71
C ASN A 102 -9.98 5.75 0.20
N ASN A 103 -9.50 4.70 -0.47
CA ASN A 103 -10.33 3.63 -1.04
C ASN A 103 -10.19 2.27 -0.30
N VAL A 104 -9.51 2.23 0.85
CA VAL A 104 -9.41 0.98 1.63
C VAL A 104 -10.78 0.61 2.18
N THR A 105 -11.24 -0.59 1.88
CA THR A 105 -12.52 -1.12 2.34
C THR A 105 -12.29 -2.15 3.43
N CYS A 106 -13.04 -2.03 4.52
CA CYS A 106 -12.90 -2.87 5.71
C CYS A 106 -14.25 -3.39 6.18
N ASN A 107 -14.38 -4.72 6.19
CA ASN A 107 -15.62 -5.40 6.53
C ASN A 107 -15.46 -6.40 7.67
N VAL A 108 -16.44 -6.45 8.57
CA VAL A 108 -16.60 -7.49 9.60
C VAL A 108 -18.00 -8.09 9.46
N SER A 109 -18.14 -9.40 9.63
CA SER A 109 -19.46 -10.03 9.62
C SER A 109 -20.27 -9.64 10.86
N ALA A 110 -21.60 -9.62 10.75
CA ALA A 110 -22.48 -9.32 11.89
C ALA A 110 -22.32 -10.32 13.06
N GLY A 111 -21.78 -11.51 12.81
CA GLY A 111 -21.42 -12.48 13.84
C GLY A 111 -20.01 -12.32 14.40
N GLY A 112 -19.21 -11.39 13.86
CA GLY A 112 -17.81 -11.18 14.24
C GLY A 112 -16.90 -12.36 14.00
N THR A 113 -17.30 -13.31 13.15
CA THR A 113 -16.51 -14.54 12.88
C THR A 113 -15.65 -14.42 11.63
N GLN A 114 -15.89 -13.40 10.80
CA GLN A 114 -15.21 -13.19 9.53
C GLN A 114 -14.90 -11.71 9.35
N TYR A 115 -13.78 -11.43 8.71
CA TYR A 115 -13.42 -10.09 8.28
C TYR A 115 -12.76 -10.14 6.91
N ALA A 116 -12.83 -9.03 6.19
CA ALA A 116 -12.02 -8.80 5.01
C ALA A 116 -11.59 -7.34 4.92
N VAL A 117 -10.38 -7.11 4.44
CA VAL A 117 -9.81 -5.78 4.20
C VAL A 117 -9.19 -5.77 2.82
N SER A 118 -9.54 -4.78 1.99
CA SER A 118 -8.98 -4.63 0.66
C SER A 118 -8.48 -3.22 0.39
N ALA A 119 -7.38 -3.11 -0.35
CA ALA A 119 -6.82 -1.86 -0.84
C ALA A 119 -6.51 -1.97 -2.34
N GLN A 120 -6.72 -0.90 -3.12
CA GLN A 120 -6.36 -0.87 -4.54
C GLN A 120 -4.84 -0.80 -4.71
N MET A 121 -4.31 -1.47 -5.73
CA MET A 121 -2.90 -1.35 -6.08
C MET A 121 -2.62 -0.11 -6.94
N VAL A 122 -1.46 0.49 -6.70
CA VAL A 122 -0.98 1.69 -7.41
C VAL A 122 -0.44 1.33 -8.79
N THR A 123 0.15 0.14 -8.97
CA THR A 123 0.61 -0.29 -10.30
C THR A 123 -0.53 -0.63 -11.25
N ASN A 124 -1.64 -1.14 -10.73
CA ASN A 124 -2.82 -1.47 -11.52
C ASN A 124 -4.11 -1.21 -10.72
N THR A 125 -4.81 -0.15 -11.11
CA THR A 125 -6.05 0.28 -10.47
C THR A 125 -7.23 -0.67 -10.70
N ALA A 126 -7.09 -1.67 -11.58
CA ALA A 126 -8.10 -2.73 -11.74
C ALA A 126 -7.91 -3.89 -10.74
N THR A 127 -6.85 -3.86 -9.93
CA THR A 127 -6.51 -4.93 -8.99
C THR A 127 -6.41 -4.42 -7.56
N TYR A 128 -6.80 -5.28 -6.63
CA TYR A 128 -6.84 -5.01 -5.20
C TYR A 128 -6.00 -6.06 -4.46
N TRP A 129 -5.33 -5.65 -3.40
CA TRP A 129 -4.78 -6.58 -2.42
C TRP A 129 -5.83 -6.76 -1.32
N CYS A 130 -6.26 -8.01 -1.10
CA CYS A 130 -7.27 -8.32 -0.11
C CYS A 130 -6.74 -9.33 0.91
N VAL A 131 -7.03 -9.12 2.19
CA VAL A 131 -6.76 -10.04 3.30
C VAL A 131 -8.05 -10.38 4.03
N ASP A 132 -8.21 -11.63 4.46
CA ASP A 132 -9.38 -12.09 5.19
C ASP A 132 -9.03 -13.05 6.34
N SER A 133 -10.06 -13.44 7.10
CA SER A 133 -9.96 -14.40 8.21
C SER A 133 -9.65 -15.84 7.79
N THR A 134 -9.67 -16.17 6.49
CA THR A 134 -9.44 -17.52 5.95
C THR A 134 -7.99 -17.76 5.50
N SER A 135 -7.08 -16.85 5.85
CA SER A 135 -5.63 -17.07 5.97
C SER A 135 -4.74 -16.85 4.75
N VAL A 136 -5.18 -16.14 3.70
CA VAL A 136 -4.25 -15.69 2.65
C VAL A 136 -4.58 -14.29 2.14
N GLY A 137 -3.54 -13.44 2.04
CA GLY A 137 -3.62 -12.22 1.26
C GLY A 137 -3.51 -12.56 -0.23
N LYS A 138 -4.45 -12.08 -1.04
CA LYS A 138 -4.51 -12.40 -2.47
C LYS A 138 -4.82 -11.16 -3.30
N VAL A 139 -4.39 -11.22 -4.56
CA VAL A 139 -4.70 -10.20 -5.56
C VAL A 139 -6.07 -10.50 -6.13
N GLU A 140 -6.95 -9.52 -6.05
CA GLU A 140 -8.32 -9.59 -6.54
C GLU A 140 -8.55 -8.64 -7.71
N ASN A 141 -9.37 -9.07 -8.66
CA ASN A 141 -9.78 -8.26 -9.82
C ASN A 141 -11.13 -7.55 -9.61
N ALA A 142 -11.67 -7.61 -8.40
CA ALA A 142 -12.92 -6.97 -8.02
C ALA A 142 -12.74 -6.24 -6.67
N ALA A 143 -13.46 -5.13 -6.50
CA ALA A 143 -13.55 -4.46 -5.22
C ALA A 143 -14.30 -5.35 -4.22
N LEU A 144 -13.89 -5.30 -2.95
CA LEU A 144 -14.47 -6.13 -1.87
C LEU A 144 -15.96 -5.84 -1.64
N GLY A 145 -16.40 -4.59 -1.87
CA GLY A 145 -17.78 -4.18 -1.62
C GLY A 145 -18.18 -4.45 -0.18
N SER A 146 -19.26 -5.21 0.02
CA SER A 146 -19.77 -5.60 1.34
C SER A 146 -19.38 -7.03 1.76
N ALA A 147 -18.49 -7.69 1.01
CA ALA A 147 -18.08 -9.06 1.30
C ALA A 147 -17.17 -9.11 2.54
N THR A 148 -17.34 -10.15 3.36
CA THR A 148 -16.51 -10.38 4.56
C THR A 148 -15.44 -11.45 4.33
N VAL A 149 -15.23 -11.83 3.07
CA VAL A 149 -14.21 -12.78 2.59
C VAL A 149 -13.72 -12.20 1.26
N CYS A 150 -12.43 -12.35 0.99
CA CYS A 150 -11.88 -11.88 -0.28
C CYS A 150 -12.45 -12.71 -1.44
N PRO A 151 -12.87 -12.08 -2.56
CA PRO A 151 -13.59 -12.72 -3.67
C PRO A 151 -12.84 -13.85 -4.39
#